data_AF-A0AAD0RRC8-F1
#
_entry.id   AF-A0AAD0RRC8-F1
#
_cell.length_a   1.000
_cell.length_b   1.000
_cell.length_c   1.000
_cell.angle_alpha   90.00
_cell.angle_beta   90.00
_cell.angle_gamma   90.00
#
_symmetry.space_group_name_H-M   'P 1'
#
loop_
_entity.id
_entity.type
_entity.pdbx_description
1 polymer ?
#
loop_
_entity_poly.entity_id
_entity_poly.type
_entity_poly.pdbx_seq_one_letter_code
_entity_poly.pdbx_strand_id
1 'polypeptide(L)'
;MDACVFIRTYGVEEASRVAIAAGTSLGYFKQIASCHRYPSRSLAHRLVKASDGRMDLVSLMTAQKTVIGRPSRSHAEVSNNPSE
;
A
#
# COMPACT_ATOMS: atom_id res chain seq x y z
N MET A 1 7.12 5.95 0.78
CA MET A 1 6.42 4.89 0.00
C MET A 1 4.90 5.10 0.03
N ASP A 2 4.13 4.45 -0.83
CA ASP A 2 2.65 4.48 -0.78
C ASP A 2 2.07 3.39 0.15
N ALA A 3 0.75 3.42 0.37
CA ALA A 3 0.05 2.47 1.25
C ALA A 3 0.05 1.02 0.74
N CYS A 4 0.11 0.79 -0.58
CA CYS A 4 0.18 -0.54 -1.17
C CYS A 4 1.54 -1.18 -0.90
N VAL A 5 2.61 -0.44 -1.17
CA VAL A 5 3.98 -0.85 -0.87
C VAL A 5 4.14 -1.07 0.62
N PHE A 6 3.58 -0.21 1.47
CA PHE A 6 3.65 -0.36 2.92
C PHE A 6 3.09 -1.71 3.41
N ILE A 7 1.91 -2.12 2.94
CA ILE A 7 1.32 -3.43 3.30
C ILE A 7 2.19 -4.58 2.79
N ARG A 8 2.73 -4.47 1.57
CA ARG A 8 3.59 -5.52 1.00
C ARG A 8 4.91 -5.67 1.75
N THR A 9 5.47 -4.57 2.25
CA THR A 9 6.76 -4.55 2.94
C THR A 9 6.65 -4.94 4.41
N TYR A 10 5.67 -4.42 5.14
CA TYR A 10 5.56 -4.60 6.60
C TYR A 10 4.41 -5.51 7.03
N GLY A 11 3.54 -5.90 6.11
CA GLY A 11 2.39 -6.76 6.39
C GLY A 11 1.16 -6.01 6.88
N VAL A 12 0.09 -6.79 7.07
CA VAL A 12 -1.25 -6.28 7.43
C VAL A 12 -1.32 -5.84 8.89
N GLU A 13 -0.59 -6.49 9.78
CA GLU A 13 -0.58 -6.15 11.21
C GLU A 13 0.00 -4.75 11.44
N GLU A 14 1.14 -4.45 10.82
CA GLU A 14 1.77 -3.14 10.94
C GLU A 14 0.92 -2.05 10.29
N ALA A 15 0.32 -2.35 9.12
CA ALA A 15 -0.64 -1.44 8.50
C ALA A 15 -1.85 -1.16 9.41
N SER A 16 -2.31 -2.16 10.16
CA SER A 16 -3.41 -1.99 11.13
C SER A 16 -3.00 -1.09 12.28
N ARG A 17 -1.79 -1.28 12.84
CA ARG A 17 -1.26 -0.43 13.92
C ARG A 17 -1.15 1.02 13.48
N VAL A 18 -0.57 1.26 12.29
CA VAL A 18 -0.43 2.61 11.73
C VAL A 18 -1.78 3.24 11.43
N ALA A 19 -2.74 2.47 10.90
CA ALA A 19 -4.09 2.97 10.64
C ALA A 19 -4.79 3.42 11.94
N ILE A 20 -4.73 2.60 13.00
CA ILE A 20 -5.31 2.93 14.30
C ILE A 20 -4.62 4.15 14.92
N ALA A 21 -3.28 4.20 14.89
CA ALA A 21 -2.50 5.33 15.40
C ALA A 21 -2.80 6.64 14.63
N ALA A 22 -3.07 6.54 13.34
CA ALA A 22 -3.50 7.67 12.51
C ALA A 22 -4.99 8.03 12.70
N GLY A 23 -5.74 7.30 13.53
CA GLY A 23 -7.16 7.52 13.79
C GLY A 23 -8.07 7.15 12.61
N THR A 24 -7.76 6.03 11.94
CA THR A 24 -8.60 5.40 10.91
C THR A 24 -8.66 3.88 11.12
N SER A 25 -9.26 3.14 10.19
CA SER A 25 -9.37 1.68 10.24
C SER A 25 -8.49 1.00 9.20
N LEU A 26 -8.11 -0.25 9.46
CA LEU A 26 -7.42 -1.09 8.49
C LEU A 26 -8.21 -1.23 7.17
N GLY A 27 -9.55 -1.29 7.26
CA GLY A 27 -10.41 -1.36 6.07
C GLY A 27 -10.25 -0.12 5.19
N TYR A 28 -10.29 1.07 5.80
CA TYR A 28 -10.08 2.32 5.07
C TYR A 28 -8.65 2.43 4.52
N PHE A 29 -7.66 2.01 5.30
CA PHE A 29 -6.28 1.92 4.85
C PHE A 29 -6.12 1.02 3.62
N LYS A 30 -6.76 -0.15 3.60
CA LYS A 30 -6.77 -1.06 2.45
C LYS A 30 -7.45 -0.45 1.22
N GLN A 31 -8.49 0.37 1.40
CA GLN A 31 -9.11 1.11 0.29
C GLN A 31 -8.15 2.15 -0.31
N ILE A 32 -7.35 2.81 0.53
CA ILE A 32 -6.29 3.72 0.08
C ILE A 32 -5.22 2.94 -0.69
N ALA A 33 -4.73 1.83 -0.12
CA ALA A 33 -3.75 0.95 -0.76
C ALA A 33 -4.25 0.39 -2.11
N SER A 34 -5.55 0.11 -2.22
CA SER A 34 -6.18 -0.38 -3.45
C SER A 34 -6.49 0.75 -4.44
N CYS A 35 -6.10 2.00 -4.16
CA CYS A 35 -6.41 3.20 -4.94
C CYS A 35 -7.92 3.46 -5.14
N HIS A 36 -8.77 2.85 -4.30
CA HIS A 36 -10.22 3.00 -4.38
C HIS A 36 -10.69 4.31 -3.74
N ARG A 37 -9.94 4.81 -2.74
CA ARG A 37 -10.21 6.07 -2.05
C ARG A 37 -8.92 6.84 -1.84
N TYR A 38 -9.06 8.16 -1.73
CA TYR A 38 -7.98 9.03 -1.30
C TYR A 38 -8.18 9.45 0.14
N PRO A 39 -7.13 9.39 0.98
CA PRO A 39 -7.17 10.02 2.27
C PRO A 39 -7.29 11.54 2.09
N SER A 40 -8.00 12.20 3.01
CA SER A 40 -7.90 13.65 3.14
C SER A 40 -6.45 14.04 3.47
N ARG A 41 -6.05 15.27 3.12
CA ARG A 41 -4.70 15.78 3.41
C ARG A 41 -4.32 15.63 4.90
N SER A 42 -5.27 15.89 5.79
CA SER A 42 -5.08 15.72 7.24
C SER A 42 -4.87 14.25 7.62
N LEU A 43 -5.64 13.31 7.06
CA LEU A 43 -5.42 11.88 7.29
C LEU A 43 -4.08 11.40 6.73
N ALA A 44 -3.70 11.86 5.54
CA ALA A 44 -2.42 11.51 4.94
C ALA A 44 -1.24 11.96 5.81
N HIS A 45 -1.26 13.19 6.35
CA HIS A 45 -0.26 13.66 7.31
C HIS A 45 -0.21 12.79 8.58
N ARG A 46 -1.37 12.40 9.12
CA ARG A 46 -1.43 11.50 10.29
C ARG A 46 -0.83 10.12 9.98
N LEU A 47 -1.09 9.58 8.79
CA LEU A 47 -0.52 8.30 8.35
C LEU A 47 1.00 8.38 8.19
N VAL A 48 1.53 9.44 7.57
CA VAL A 48 2.98 9.67 7.47
C VAL A 48 3.60 9.70 8.87
N LYS A 49 3.05 10.49 9.78
CA LYS A 49 3.53 10.60 11.16
C LYS A 49 3.45 9.27 11.92
N ALA A 50 2.32 8.57 11.81
CA ALA A 50 2.11 7.28 12.48
C ALA A 50 3.01 6.17 11.92
N SER A 51 3.45 6.29 10.67
CA SER A 51 4.43 5.39 10.05
C SER A 51 5.88 5.81 10.29
N ASP A 52 6.12 6.84 11.12
CA ASP A 52 7.45 7.40 11.37
C ASP A 52 8.17 7.85 10.08
N GLY A 53 7.43 8.52 9.19
CA GLY A 53 7.97 9.04 7.92
C GLY A 53 8.19 7.98 6.83
N ARG A 54 7.86 6.71 7.07
CA ARG A 54 8.02 5.63 6.07
C ARG A 54 7.09 5.82 4.87
N MET A 55 5.86 6.27 5.11
CA MET A 55 4.95 6.66 4.03
C MET A 55 5.21 8.09 3.58
N ASP A 56 4.96 8.35 2.29
CA ASP A 56 5.10 9.68 1.69
C ASP A 56 3.73 10.30 1.40
N LEU A 57 3.59 11.59 1.72
CA LEU A 57 2.35 12.33 1.59
C LEU A 57 1.92 12.44 0.14
N VAL A 58 2.87 12.78 -0.75
CA VAL A 58 2.59 12.93 -2.18
C VAL A 58 2.11 11.60 -2.73
N SER A 59 2.85 10.52 -2.46
CA SER A 59 2.53 9.16 -2.87
C SER A 59 1.15 8.69 -2.39
N LEU A 60 0.77 8.99 -1.15
CA LEU A 60 -0.57 8.67 -0.60
C LEU A 60 -1.70 9.44 -1.30
N MET A 61 -1.43 10.65 -1.77
CA MET A 61 -2.42 11.54 -2.40
C MET A 61 -2.45 11.40 -3.93
N THR A 62 -1.38 10.92 -4.57
CA THR A 62 -1.25 10.84 -6.03
C THR A 62 -1.29 9.41 -6.57
N ALA A 63 -1.52 8.41 -5.72
CA ALA A 63 -1.44 6.98 -6.06
C ALA A 63 -2.24 6.53 -7.32
N GLN A 64 -3.23 7.28 -7.82
CA GLN A 64 -3.85 6.94 -9.13
C GLN A 64 -2.94 7.18 -10.34
N LYS A 65 -1.92 8.04 -10.27
CA LYS A 65 -1.18 8.45 -11.48
C LYS A 65 0.00 7.56 -11.83
N THR A 66 0.36 6.63 -10.96
CA THR A 66 1.46 5.68 -11.21
C THR A 66 0.90 4.30 -11.51
N VAL A 67 0.03 4.20 -12.52
CA VAL A 67 -0.08 2.97 -13.31
C VAL A 67 1.18 2.89 -14.19
N ILE A 68 2.33 2.73 -13.56
CA ILE A 68 3.55 2.29 -14.23
C ILE A 68 3.76 0.88 -13.71
N GLY A 69 3.21 -0.09 -14.43
CA GLY A 69 3.45 -1.51 -14.20
C GLY A 69 3.05 -2.03 -12.83
N ARG A 70 1.75 -2.26 -12.58
CA ARG A 70 1.42 -3.54 -11.95
C ARG A 70 1.95 -4.59 -12.92
N PRO A 71 2.91 -5.47 -12.56
CA PRO A 71 2.93 -6.72 -13.27
C PRO A 71 1.56 -7.32 -13.03
N SER A 72 0.75 -7.37 -14.10
CA SER A 72 -0.26 -8.40 -14.24
C SER A 72 0.33 -9.66 -13.63
N ARG A 73 -0.43 -10.38 -12.81
CA ARG A 73 -0.09 -11.76 -12.49
C ARG A 73 0.09 -12.48 -13.83
N SER A 74 1.31 -12.50 -14.35
CA SER A 74 1.76 -13.53 -15.24
C SER A 74 1.60 -14.76 -14.40
N HIS A 75 0.65 -15.58 -14.81
CA HIS A 75 0.63 -17.00 -14.55
C HIS A 75 2.09 -17.44 -14.42
N ALA A 76 2.54 -17.78 -13.21
CA ALA A 76 3.87 -18.32 -13.05
C ALA A 76 3.87 -19.59 -13.89
N GLU A 77 4.55 -19.51 -15.02
CA GLU A 77 4.94 -20.63 -15.83
C GLU A 77 5.58 -21.63 -14.87
N VAL A 78 4.88 -22.75 -14.64
CA VAL A 78 5.53 -23.97 -14.19
C VAL A 78 6.39 -24.40 -15.37
N SER A 79 7.57 -23.81 -15.45
CA SER A 79 8.66 -24.29 -16.28
C SER A 79 9.24 -25.52 -15.59
N ASN A 80 8.57 -26.66 -15.77
CA ASN A 80 9.18 -27.96 -15.60
C ASN A 80 9.62 -28.41 -16.99
N ASN A 81 10.85 -28.09 -17.35
CA ASN A 81 11.55 -28.72 -18.47
C ASN A 81 12.53 -29.77 -17.94
N PRO A 82 12.93 -30.74 -18.78
CA PRO A 82 12.91 -32.15 -18.47
C PRO A 82 14.25 -32.66 -17.92
N SER A 83 14.22 -33.81 -17.25
CA SER A 83 15.40 -34.66 -17.13
C SER A 83 14.97 -36.12 -17.11
N GLU A 84 15.64 -36.85 -18.01
CA GLU A 84 15.66 -38.30 -18.27
C GLU A 84 14.58 -38.90 -19.18
#